data_AF-A0A963MKD3-F1
#
_entry.id   AF-A0A963MKD3-F1
#
_cell.length_a   1.000
_cell.length_b   1.000
_cell.length_c   1.000
_cell.angle_alpha   90.00
_cell.angle_beta   90.00
_cell.angle_gamma   90.00
#
_symmetry.space_group_name_H-M   'P 1'
#
loop_
_entity.id
_entity.type
_entity.pdbx_description
1 polymer ?
#
loop_
_entity_poly.entity_id
_entity_poly.type
_entity_poly.pdbx_seq_one_letter_code
_entity_poly.pdbx_strand_id
1 'polypeptide(L)'
;MSPLIRRLLVAILLVVLIAGGIWWATRPKPVAVVLKEIERGLVESTIANTRAGTVEACQRTRLSTITGGRIELLAVKEGDRVAKGQLLMKLWNDDQQAQSAWYVAQVATARQRVKEACTVAANAEREADRQASLRARGFVSQAKEDSARSEALARAAGCEAARADVVQAEARVRLTRVEQGRTVLYAPFAGTVAKIVGEVGEYSTPSPPGVPTPPAIDLIDDSCLYVKAPMDEVDAPKIAAGQPVRISLDALPKQSFPGTVKRVAPYVSAVEKQARTVDIEATFDDPQAPGKLLVGYSADVEVILDVRDNVVRVPTSALLEGGRVLVADADGTLVERKVRTGLANWEFAEVLEGL
;
A
#
# COMPACT_ATOMS: atom_id res chain seq x y z
N MET A 1 70.18 46.57 -62.24
CA MET A 1 69.59 46.94 -60.93
C MET A 1 70.63 46.71 -59.86
N SER A 2 70.95 47.74 -59.06
CA SER A 2 72.01 47.68 -58.05
C SER A 2 71.79 46.50 -57.07
N PRO A 3 72.85 45.86 -56.59
CA PRO A 3 72.76 44.72 -55.67
C PRO A 3 72.01 45.06 -54.36
N LEU A 4 71.91 46.35 -54.03
CA LEU A 4 71.12 46.89 -52.92
C LEU A 4 69.60 46.77 -53.14
N ILE A 5 69.09 47.07 -54.34
CA ILE A 5 67.65 46.99 -54.64
C ILE A 5 67.15 45.54 -54.64
N ARG A 6 67.97 44.60 -55.14
CA ARG A 6 67.65 43.17 -55.14
C ARG A 6 67.62 42.60 -53.71
N ARG A 7 68.53 43.03 -52.83
CA ARG A 7 68.54 42.67 -51.41
C ARG A 7 67.34 43.26 -50.65
N LEU A 8 66.94 44.49 -50.99
CA LEU A 8 65.76 45.14 -50.39
C LEU A 8 64.45 44.45 -50.79
N LEU A 9 64.29 44.06 -52.05
CA LEU A 9 63.13 43.29 -52.52
C LEU A 9 63.04 41.90 -51.88
N VAL A 10 64.17 41.20 -51.71
CA VAL A 10 64.19 39.90 -51.02
C VAL A 10 63.85 40.05 -49.54
N ALA A 11 64.33 41.11 -48.88
CA ALA A 11 63.98 41.40 -47.48
C ALA A 11 62.49 41.72 -47.32
N ILE A 12 61.90 42.50 -48.22
CA ILE A 12 60.46 42.81 -48.21
C ILE A 12 59.63 41.53 -48.45
N LEU A 13 60.03 40.69 -49.41
CA LEU A 13 59.36 39.41 -49.67
C LEU A 13 59.41 38.48 -48.44
N LEU A 14 60.55 38.44 -47.75
CA LEU A 14 60.72 37.69 -46.50
C LEU A 14 59.81 38.25 -45.39
N VAL A 15 59.73 39.57 -45.24
CA VAL A 15 58.82 40.20 -44.27
C VAL A 15 57.36 39.92 -44.60
N VAL A 16 56.97 39.94 -45.88
CA VAL A 16 55.59 39.60 -46.31
C VAL A 16 55.29 38.12 -46.09
N LEU A 17 56.25 37.22 -46.35
CA LEU A 17 56.09 35.79 -46.06
C LEU A 17 56.03 35.49 -44.56
N ILE A 18 56.82 36.18 -43.75
CA ILE A 18 56.78 36.07 -42.29
C ILE A 18 55.48 36.66 -41.75
N ALA A 19 55.05 37.82 -42.23
CA ALA A 19 53.77 38.43 -41.83
C ALA A 19 52.58 37.58 -42.28
N GLY A 20 52.61 37.02 -43.49
CA GLY A 20 51.59 36.10 -44.00
C GLY A 20 51.56 34.76 -43.25
N GLY A 21 52.73 34.23 -42.88
CA GLY A 21 52.87 33.02 -42.08
C GLY A 21 52.41 33.21 -40.64
N ILE A 22 52.74 34.34 -40.02
CA ILE A 22 52.24 34.74 -38.69
C ILE A 22 50.73 34.90 -38.75
N TRP A 23 50.20 35.64 -39.74
CA TRP A 23 48.76 35.84 -39.89
C TRP A 23 47.99 34.54 -40.15
N TRP A 24 48.56 33.61 -40.91
CA TRP A 24 47.96 32.30 -41.14
C TRP A 24 47.99 31.42 -39.89
N ALA A 25 49.09 31.45 -39.13
CA ALA A 25 49.24 30.69 -37.89
C ALA A 25 48.44 31.27 -36.71
N THR A 26 48.21 32.59 -36.67
CA THR A 26 47.38 33.26 -35.65
C THR A 26 45.92 33.34 -36.05
N ARG A 27 45.50 32.77 -37.19
CA ARG A 27 44.07 32.65 -37.48
C ARG A 27 43.41 31.85 -36.37
N PRO A 28 42.33 32.37 -35.75
CA PRO A 28 41.58 31.60 -34.78
C PRO A 28 41.12 30.32 -35.45
N LYS A 29 41.56 29.18 -34.91
CA LYS A 29 41.10 27.87 -35.38
C LYS A 29 39.57 27.81 -35.18
N PRO A 30 38.79 27.37 -36.18
CA PRO A 30 37.35 27.28 -36.03
C PRO A 30 37.00 26.39 -34.85
N VAL A 31 36.09 26.87 -33.99
CA VAL A 31 35.63 26.11 -32.83
C VAL A 31 34.82 24.92 -33.35
N ALA A 32 35.27 23.70 -33.03
CA ALA A 32 34.51 22.51 -33.36
C ALA A 32 33.24 22.49 -32.51
N VAL A 33 32.09 22.50 -33.17
CA VAL A 33 30.77 22.41 -32.53
C VAL A 33 30.05 21.17 -33.02
N VAL A 34 29.26 20.56 -32.14
CA VAL A 34 28.37 19.46 -32.51
C VAL A 34 27.07 20.08 -32.98
N LEU A 35 26.73 19.87 -34.25
CA LEU A 35 25.46 20.31 -34.82
C LEU A 35 24.42 19.20 -34.69
N LYS A 36 23.18 19.59 -34.42
CA LYS A 36 22.02 18.72 -34.47
C LYS A 36 21.00 19.34 -35.40
N GLU A 37 20.43 18.54 -36.29
CA GLU A 37 19.40 19.02 -37.21
C GLU A 37 18.13 19.40 -36.46
N ILE A 38 17.48 20.46 -36.94
CA ILE A 38 16.17 20.89 -36.44
C ILE A 38 15.14 19.97 -37.08
N GLU A 39 14.54 19.12 -36.27
CA GLU A 39 13.54 18.17 -36.70
C GLU A 39 12.18 18.52 -36.11
N ARG A 40 11.11 18.03 -36.75
CA ARG A 40 9.79 18.00 -36.14
C ARG A 40 9.61 16.68 -35.41
N GLY A 41 9.06 16.73 -34.21
CA GLY A 41 8.83 15.51 -33.44
C GLY A 41 7.96 15.74 -32.22
N LEU A 42 7.89 14.70 -31.40
CA LEU A 42 7.19 14.68 -30.13
C LEU A 42 8.00 15.45 -29.08
N VAL A 43 7.33 16.33 -28.34
CA VAL A 43 7.82 16.95 -27.10
C VAL A 43 6.76 16.71 -26.03
N GLU A 44 7.15 16.10 -24.92
CA GLU A 44 6.29 15.80 -23.77
C GLU A 44 6.79 16.59 -22.56
N SER A 45 5.89 17.14 -21.73
CA SER A 45 6.24 17.66 -20.42
C SER A 45 5.98 16.57 -19.40
N THR A 46 7.04 16.11 -18.75
CA THR A 46 6.97 15.04 -17.76
C THR A 46 7.44 15.53 -16.40
N ILE A 47 6.84 14.97 -15.34
CA ILE A 47 7.31 15.13 -13.97
C ILE A 47 7.67 13.76 -13.44
N ALA A 48 8.92 13.60 -13.03
CA ALA A 48 9.42 12.38 -12.42
C ALA A 48 9.27 12.44 -10.89
N ASN A 49 9.20 11.27 -10.28
CA ASN A 49 9.30 11.10 -8.83
C ASN A 49 10.64 11.60 -8.29
N THR A 50 10.61 12.24 -7.12
CA THR A 50 11.83 12.79 -6.48
C THR A 50 12.72 11.67 -5.93
N ARG A 51 12.13 10.53 -5.59
CA ARG A 51 12.79 9.32 -5.07
C ARG A 51 12.12 8.08 -5.65
N ALA A 52 12.87 6.99 -5.78
CA ALA A 52 12.35 5.70 -6.22
C ALA A 52 11.05 5.36 -5.46
N GLY A 53 9.98 5.15 -6.22
CA GLY A 53 8.72 4.65 -5.72
C GLY A 53 8.82 3.17 -5.37
N THR A 54 7.78 2.64 -4.73
CA THR A 54 7.70 1.23 -4.32
C THR A 54 6.45 0.58 -4.90
N VAL A 55 6.58 -0.65 -5.42
CA VAL A 55 5.43 -1.50 -5.74
C VAL A 55 4.78 -1.97 -4.45
N GLU A 56 3.54 -1.54 -4.20
CA GLU A 56 2.74 -1.93 -3.05
C GLU A 56 1.57 -2.83 -3.46
N ALA A 57 1.14 -3.68 -2.53
CA ALA A 57 -0.07 -4.49 -2.66
C ALA A 57 -1.29 -3.70 -2.22
N CYS A 58 -2.41 -3.88 -2.91
CA CYS A 58 -3.69 -3.27 -2.55
C CYS A 58 -4.14 -3.66 -1.14
N GLN A 59 -3.80 -4.87 -0.68
CA GLN A 59 -3.99 -5.31 0.69
C GLN A 59 -2.70 -5.92 1.22
N ARG A 60 -2.22 -5.40 2.35
CA ARG A 60 -1.16 -6.00 3.15
C ARG A 60 -1.57 -5.92 4.60
N THR A 61 -1.55 -7.04 5.31
CA THR A 61 -1.91 -7.07 6.73
C THR A 61 -0.85 -7.81 7.52
N ARG A 62 -0.37 -7.12 8.55
CA ARG A 62 0.52 -7.64 9.57
C ARG A 62 -0.34 -8.23 10.68
N LEU A 63 -0.48 -9.55 10.65
CA LEU A 63 -1.34 -10.34 11.51
C LEU A 63 -0.58 -10.79 12.76
N SER A 64 -1.23 -10.65 13.91
CA SER A 64 -0.78 -11.19 15.20
C SER A 64 -1.97 -11.75 15.95
N THR A 65 -1.74 -12.71 16.84
CA THR A 65 -2.76 -13.19 17.76
C THR A 65 -3.10 -12.12 18.78
N ILE A 66 -4.34 -12.09 19.26
CA ILE A 66 -4.78 -11.11 20.29
C ILE A 66 -4.17 -11.46 21.65
N THR A 67 -3.97 -12.74 21.91
CA THR A 67 -3.36 -13.28 23.12
C THR A 67 -1.98 -13.83 22.81
N GLY A 68 -1.03 -13.65 23.72
CA GLY A 68 0.28 -14.30 23.63
C GLY A 68 0.20 -15.75 24.06
N GLY A 69 1.04 -16.61 23.49
CA GLY A 69 1.07 -18.04 23.79
C GLY A 69 2.11 -18.78 22.99
N ARG A 70 2.33 -20.06 23.34
CA ARG A 70 3.25 -20.93 22.60
C ARG A 70 2.63 -21.35 21.28
N ILE A 71 3.39 -21.26 20.19
CA ILE A 71 2.97 -21.73 18.86
C ILE A 71 2.91 -23.26 18.89
N GLU A 72 1.71 -23.82 18.73
CA GLU A 72 1.49 -25.27 18.69
C GLU A 72 1.56 -25.79 17.25
N LEU A 73 0.94 -25.06 16.33
CA LEU A 73 0.88 -25.42 14.92
C LEU A 73 1.05 -24.18 14.05
N LEU A 74 1.95 -24.29 13.08
CA LEU A 74 2.07 -23.38 11.96
C LEU A 74 1.63 -24.14 10.71
N ALA A 75 0.50 -23.74 10.12
CA ALA A 75 -0.16 -24.47 9.03
C ALA A 75 0.29 -24.02 7.64
N VAL A 76 1.17 -23.01 7.55
CA VAL A 76 1.62 -22.37 6.31
C VAL A 76 3.12 -22.10 6.37
N LYS A 77 3.75 -21.97 5.21
CA LYS A 77 5.15 -21.56 5.06
C LYS A 77 5.24 -20.21 4.35
N GLU A 78 6.39 -19.56 4.48
CA GLU A 78 6.69 -18.36 3.69
C GLU A 78 6.64 -18.69 2.19
N GLY A 79 5.94 -17.84 1.43
CA GLY A 79 5.69 -18.05 0.00
C GLY A 79 4.43 -18.88 -0.33
N ASP A 80 3.76 -19.48 0.65
CA ASP A 80 2.52 -20.22 0.39
C ASP A 80 1.35 -19.27 0.05
N ARG A 81 0.52 -19.69 -0.91
CA ARG A 81 -0.74 -19.01 -1.24
C ARG A 81 -1.85 -19.56 -0.36
N VAL A 82 -2.58 -18.67 0.30
CA VAL A 82 -3.65 -18.99 1.24
C VAL A 82 -4.99 -18.44 0.77
N ALA A 83 -6.06 -19.16 1.07
CA ALA A 83 -7.43 -18.71 0.85
C ALA A 83 -7.96 -17.90 2.04
N LYS A 84 -8.98 -17.06 1.81
CA LYS A 84 -9.69 -16.36 2.88
C LYS A 84 -10.27 -17.37 3.88
N GLY A 85 -10.02 -17.16 5.17
CA GLY A 85 -10.48 -18.03 6.25
C GLY A 85 -9.60 -19.27 6.48
N GLN A 86 -8.51 -19.44 5.74
CA GLN A 86 -7.57 -20.53 5.97
C GLN A 86 -6.84 -20.35 7.31
N LEU A 87 -6.66 -21.45 8.04
CA LEU A 87 -5.86 -21.50 9.26
C LEU A 87 -4.40 -21.19 8.92
N LEU A 88 -3.81 -20.21 9.61
CA LEU A 88 -2.41 -19.84 9.45
C LEU A 88 -1.57 -20.36 10.61
N MET A 89 -1.99 -20.03 11.84
CA MET A 89 -1.27 -20.37 13.07
C MET A 89 -2.26 -20.68 14.18
N LYS A 90 -1.92 -21.66 15.03
CA LYS A 90 -2.65 -21.99 16.26
C LYS A 90 -1.68 -21.96 17.44
N LEU A 91 -2.05 -21.23 18.48
CA LEU A 91 -1.37 -21.28 19.77
C LEU A 91 -1.92 -22.43 20.60
N TRP A 92 -1.05 -22.98 21.45
CA TRP A 92 -1.39 -24.00 22.42
C TRP A 92 -2.53 -23.53 23.31
N ASN A 93 -3.59 -24.34 23.40
CA ASN A 93 -4.83 -23.97 24.08
C ASN A 93 -5.52 -25.14 24.81
N ASP A 94 -4.75 -26.13 25.26
CA ASP A 94 -5.32 -27.34 25.91
C ASP A 94 -6.02 -26.99 27.22
N ASP A 95 -5.53 -26.00 27.96
CA ASP A 95 -6.17 -25.51 29.18
C ASP A 95 -7.52 -24.85 28.88
N GLN A 96 -7.64 -24.03 27.82
CA GLN A 96 -8.95 -23.47 27.43
C GLN A 96 -9.88 -24.54 26.87
N GLN A 97 -9.36 -25.57 26.19
CA GLN A 97 -10.18 -26.71 25.73
C GLN A 97 -10.74 -27.48 26.92
N ALA A 98 -9.91 -27.81 27.92
CA ALA A 98 -10.34 -28.48 29.14
C ALA A 98 -11.37 -27.64 29.91
N GLN A 99 -11.13 -26.33 30.02
CA GLN A 99 -12.06 -25.41 30.68
C GLN A 99 -13.41 -25.34 29.95
N SER A 100 -13.43 -25.31 28.61
CA SER A 100 -14.66 -25.36 27.83
C SER A 100 -15.42 -26.67 28.05
N ALA A 101 -14.72 -27.81 28.09
CA ALA A 101 -15.35 -29.10 28.37
C ALA A 101 -16.00 -29.12 29.77
N TRP A 102 -15.33 -28.52 30.76
CA TRP A 102 -15.89 -28.37 32.11
C TRP A 102 -17.16 -27.51 32.13
N TYR A 103 -17.16 -26.35 31.46
CA TYR A 103 -18.35 -25.51 31.37
C TYR A 103 -19.51 -26.17 30.62
N VAL A 104 -19.23 -26.97 29.58
CA VAL A 104 -20.26 -27.74 28.88
C VAL A 104 -20.90 -28.78 29.81
N ALA A 105 -20.11 -29.46 30.64
CA ALA A 105 -20.62 -30.38 31.66
C ALA A 105 -21.44 -29.64 32.74
N GLN A 106 -21.06 -28.42 33.09
CA GLN A 106 -21.83 -27.56 34.01
C GLN A 106 -23.20 -27.19 33.43
N VAL A 107 -23.29 -26.85 32.13
CA VAL A 107 -24.57 -26.62 31.45
C VAL A 107 -25.44 -27.87 31.49
N ALA A 108 -24.87 -29.05 31.23
CA ALA A 108 -25.61 -30.31 31.31
C ALA A 108 -26.19 -30.55 32.72
N THR A 109 -25.41 -30.25 33.76
CA THR A 109 -25.85 -30.35 35.16
C THR A 109 -26.95 -29.34 35.49
N ALA A 110 -26.80 -28.08 35.06
CA ALA A 110 -27.81 -27.04 35.25
C ALA A 110 -29.14 -27.40 34.58
N ARG A 111 -29.10 -28.00 33.38
CA ARG A 111 -30.30 -28.49 32.68
C ARG A 111 -31.03 -29.59 33.45
N GLN A 112 -30.31 -30.48 34.14
CA GLN A 112 -30.96 -31.48 35.01
C GLN A 112 -31.63 -30.84 36.22
N ARG A 113 -31.00 -29.81 36.81
CA ARG A 113 -31.61 -29.05 37.92
C ARG A 113 -32.89 -28.33 37.49
N VAL A 114 -32.93 -27.79 36.26
CA VAL A 114 -34.18 -27.24 35.69
C VAL A 114 -35.26 -28.32 35.62
N LYS A 115 -34.92 -29.51 35.11
CA LYS A 115 -35.88 -30.61 35.00
C LYS A 115 -36.44 -31.00 36.37
N GLU A 116 -35.58 -31.08 37.39
CA GLU A 116 -35.99 -31.35 38.77
C GLU A 116 -36.89 -30.24 39.32
N ALA A 117 -36.42 -28.98 39.30
CA ALA A 117 -37.14 -27.83 39.86
C ALA A 117 -38.50 -27.61 39.19
N CYS A 118 -38.58 -27.73 37.87
CA CYS A 118 -39.82 -27.56 37.13
C CYS A 118 -40.78 -28.75 37.31
N THR A 119 -40.28 -29.96 37.55
CA THR A 119 -41.14 -31.11 37.91
C THR A 119 -41.77 -30.90 39.28
N VAL A 120 -41.01 -30.39 40.26
CA VAL A 120 -41.54 -30.03 41.59
C VAL A 120 -42.55 -28.88 41.47
N ALA A 121 -42.27 -27.87 40.65
CA ALA A 121 -43.20 -26.77 40.40
C ALA A 121 -44.53 -27.26 39.80
N ALA A 122 -44.48 -28.11 38.76
CA ALA A 122 -45.68 -28.68 38.14
C ALA A 122 -46.49 -29.56 39.12
N ASN A 123 -45.82 -30.27 40.03
CA ASN A 123 -46.50 -31.02 41.10
C ASN A 123 -47.23 -30.08 42.07
N ALA A 124 -46.57 -29.00 42.49
CA ALA A 124 -47.15 -28.00 43.40
C ALA A 124 -48.31 -27.24 42.77
N GLU A 125 -48.24 -26.94 41.48
CA GLU A 125 -49.33 -26.34 40.70
C GLU A 125 -50.56 -27.25 40.66
N ARG A 126 -50.37 -28.53 40.30
CA ARG A 126 -51.46 -29.53 40.33
C ARG A 126 -52.07 -29.74 41.73
N GLU A 127 -51.28 -29.53 42.79
CA GLU A 127 -51.80 -29.57 44.16
C GLU A 127 -52.63 -28.34 44.46
N ALA A 128 -52.14 -27.14 44.11
CA ALA A 128 -52.88 -25.89 44.27
C ALA A 128 -54.22 -25.93 43.54
N ASP A 129 -54.25 -26.42 42.29
CA ASP A 129 -55.48 -26.60 41.51
C ASP A 129 -56.47 -27.56 42.19
N ARG A 130 -55.95 -28.66 42.76
CA ARG A 130 -56.77 -29.62 43.49
C ARG A 130 -57.37 -28.99 44.75
N GLN A 131 -56.57 -28.27 45.52
CA GLN A 131 -57.03 -27.59 46.73
C GLN A 131 -58.07 -26.50 46.41
N ALA A 132 -57.88 -25.73 45.33
CA ALA A 132 -58.85 -24.76 44.85
C ALA A 132 -60.18 -25.43 44.45
N SER A 133 -60.13 -26.58 43.76
CA SER A 133 -61.34 -27.34 43.41
C SER A 133 -62.09 -27.90 44.63
N LEU A 134 -61.36 -28.34 45.65
CA LEU A 134 -61.93 -28.84 46.92
C LEU A 134 -62.52 -27.69 47.73
N ARG A 135 -61.89 -26.51 47.70
CA ARG A 135 -62.38 -25.29 48.33
C ARG A 135 -63.70 -24.84 47.72
N ALA A 136 -63.79 -24.83 46.39
CA ALA A 136 -65.02 -24.48 45.67
C ALA A 136 -66.21 -25.39 46.05
N ARG A 137 -65.92 -26.61 46.51
CA ARG A 137 -66.90 -27.57 47.02
C ARG A 137 -67.08 -27.54 48.54
N GLY A 138 -66.38 -26.66 49.26
CA GLY A 138 -66.49 -26.49 50.72
C GLY A 138 -65.70 -27.49 51.57
N PHE A 139 -64.81 -28.30 50.99
CA PHE A 139 -64.09 -29.37 51.71
C PHE A 139 -62.81 -28.91 52.42
N VAL A 140 -62.27 -27.73 52.13
CA VAL A 140 -61.02 -27.21 52.73
C VAL A 140 -61.11 -25.74 53.13
N SER A 141 -60.25 -25.30 54.06
CA SER A 141 -60.19 -23.91 54.54
C SER A 141 -59.46 -22.99 53.56
N GLN A 142 -59.72 -21.68 53.64
CA GLN A 142 -59.09 -20.67 52.78
C GLN A 142 -57.58 -20.66 52.98
N ALA A 143 -57.15 -20.73 54.24
CA ALA A 143 -55.75 -20.80 54.61
C ALA A 143 -55.02 -21.98 53.94
N LYS A 144 -55.70 -23.12 53.71
CA LYS A 144 -55.09 -24.28 53.08
C LYS A 144 -54.92 -24.11 51.57
N GLU A 145 -55.90 -23.51 50.90
CA GLU A 145 -55.79 -23.11 49.49
C GLU A 145 -54.70 -22.05 49.29
N ASP A 146 -54.73 -20.98 50.08
CA ASP A 146 -53.75 -19.88 50.00
C ASP A 146 -52.31 -20.38 50.23
N SER A 147 -52.13 -21.33 51.18
CA SER A 147 -50.85 -21.98 51.41
C SER A 147 -50.39 -22.80 50.20
N ALA A 148 -51.26 -23.60 49.58
CA ALA A 148 -50.92 -24.40 48.40
C ALA A 148 -50.59 -23.51 47.20
N ARG A 149 -51.37 -22.44 46.99
CA ARG A 149 -51.12 -21.44 45.94
C ARG A 149 -49.79 -20.71 46.15
N SER A 150 -49.50 -20.29 47.38
CA SER A 150 -48.23 -19.63 47.71
C SER A 150 -47.03 -20.57 47.50
N GLU A 151 -47.17 -21.85 47.84
CA GLU A 151 -46.13 -22.84 47.57
C GLU A 151 -45.93 -23.06 46.06
N ALA A 152 -47.01 -23.18 45.27
CA ALA A 152 -46.92 -23.29 43.82
C ALA A 152 -46.18 -22.10 43.20
N LEU A 153 -46.51 -20.87 43.60
CA LEU A 153 -45.81 -19.66 43.16
C LEU A 153 -44.32 -19.67 43.54
N ALA A 154 -43.99 -20.08 44.77
CA ALA A 154 -42.59 -20.19 45.21
C ALA A 154 -41.81 -21.24 44.39
N ARG A 155 -42.41 -22.40 44.10
CA ARG A 155 -41.76 -23.44 43.28
C ARG A 155 -41.65 -23.03 41.81
N ALA A 156 -42.64 -22.33 41.26
CA ALA A 156 -42.58 -21.76 39.92
C ALA A 156 -41.42 -20.75 39.79
N ALA A 157 -41.27 -19.85 40.78
CA ALA A 157 -40.12 -18.95 40.84
C ALA A 157 -38.78 -19.71 40.93
N GLY A 158 -38.74 -20.84 41.65
CA GLY A 158 -37.57 -21.73 41.69
C GLY A 158 -37.24 -22.38 40.33
N CYS A 159 -38.24 -22.79 39.56
CA CYS A 159 -38.06 -23.28 38.18
C CYS A 159 -37.51 -22.17 37.26
N GLU A 160 -38.03 -20.95 37.34
CA GLU A 160 -37.51 -19.81 36.58
C GLU A 160 -36.07 -19.43 36.98
N ALA A 161 -35.75 -19.46 38.28
CA ALA A 161 -34.38 -19.25 38.75
C ALA A 161 -33.41 -20.30 38.19
N ALA A 162 -33.80 -21.58 38.21
CA ALA A 162 -32.99 -22.64 37.60
C ALA A 162 -32.82 -22.46 36.08
N ARG A 163 -33.82 -21.95 35.37
CA ARG A 163 -33.71 -21.62 33.94
C ARG A 163 -32.70 -20.49 33.72
N ALA A 164 -32.72 -19.46 34.57
CA ALA A 164 -31.75 -18.38 34.53
C ALA A 164 -30.30 -18.89 34.76
N ASP A 165 -30.11 -19.87 35.65
CA ASP A 165 -28.80 -20.50 35.87
C ASP A 165 -28.27 -21.22 34.61
N VAL A 166 -29.15 -21.85 33.82
CA VAL A 166 -28.76 -22.45 32.53
C VAL A 166 -28.28 -21.37 31.57
N VAL A 167 -28.99 -20.24 31.47
CA VAL A 167 -28.59 -19.11 30.61
C VAL A 167 -27.23 -18.56 31.03
N GLN A 168 -26.98 -18.45 32.34
CA GLN A 168 -25.68 -18.03 32.87
C GLN A 168 -24.57 -19.03 32.51
N ALA A 169 -24.81 -20.33 32.69
CA ALA A 169 -23.83 -21.38 32.36
C ALA A 169 -23.52 -21.40 30.85
N GLU A 170 -24.53 -21.24 29.99
CA GLU A 170 -24.35 -21.15 28.55
C GLU A 170 -23.57 -19.89 28.14
N ALA A 171 -23.78 -18.77 28.83
CA ALA A 171 -23.00 -17.55 28.63
C ALA A 171 -21.51 -17.77 28.93
N ARG A 172 -21.17 -18.56 29.96
CA ARG A 172 -19.78 -18.93 30.28
C ARG A 172 -19.16 -19.79 29.18
N VAL A 173 -19.89 -20.77 28.64
CA VAL A 173 -19.42 -21.57 27.48
C VAL A 173 -19.13 -20.67 26.27
N ARG A 174 -20.01 -19.71 25.98
CA ARG A 174 -19.79 -18.75 24.88
C ARG A 174 -18.53 -17.91 25.10
N LEU A 175 -18.30 -17.44 26.32
CA LEU A 175 -17.10 -16.67 26.67
C LEU A 175 -15.82 -17.48 26.40
N THR A 176 -15.73 -18.72 26.91
CA THR A 176 -14.56 -19.57 26.70
C THR A 176 -14.34 -19.91 25.23
N ARG A 177 -15.40 -20.08 24.44
CA ARG A 177 -15.28 -20.29 22.99
C ARG A 177 -14.70 -19.06 22.26
N VAL A 178 -15.08 -17.85 22.67
CA VAL A 178 -14.49 -16.62 22.13
C VAL A 178 -13.01 -16.52 22.49
N GLU A 179 -12.64 -16.89 23.71
CA GLU A 179 -11.23 -16.93 24.15
C GLU A 179 -10.40 -17.94 23.35
N GLN A 180 -10.93 -19.14 23.09
CA GLN A 180 -10.29 -20.11 22.19
C GLN A 180 -10.13 -19.55 20.77
N GLY A 181 -11.12 -18.79 20.26
CA GLY A 181 -11.00 -18.13 18.97
C GLY A 181 -9.86 -17.11 18.89
N ARG A 182 -9.43 -16.54 20.03
CA ARG A 182 -8.30 -15.59 20.11
C ARG A 182 -6.93 -16.27 20.01
N THR A 183 -6.86 -17.58 20.22
CA THR A 183 -5.62 -18.38 20.12
C THR A 183 -5.35 -18.88 18.70
N VAL A 184 -6.26 -18.62 17.76
CA VAL A 184 -6.18 -19.09 16.37
C VAL A 184 -6.11 -17.89 15.43
N LEU A 185 -5.21 -17.96 14.45
CA LEU A 185 -5.02 -16.93 13.44
C LEU A 185 -5.49 -17.44 12.08
N TYR A 186 -6.47 -16.74 11.50
CA TYR A 186 -7.02 -17.02 10.17
C TYR A 186 -6.67 -15.93 9.17
N ALA A 187 -6.59 -16.29 7.88
CA ALA A 187 -6.37 -15.33 6.81
C ALA A 187 -7.62 -14.43 6.57
N PRO A 188 -7.52 -13.10 6.68
CA PRO A 188 -8.65 -12.20 6.42
C PRO A 188 -9.06 -12.11 4.94
N PHE A 189 -8.12 -12.37 4.03
CA PHE A 189 -8.30 -12.38 2.57
C PHE A 189 -7.39 -13.45 1.93
N ALA A 190 -7.60 -13.73 0.65
CA ALA A 190 -6.74 -14.64 -0.09
C ALA A 190 -5.47 -13.92 -0.56
N GLY A 191 -4.30 -14.52 -0.36
CA GLY A 191 -3.03 -13.86 -0.63
C GLY A 191 -1.85 -14.80 -0.45
N THR A 192 -0.65 -14.23 -0.43
CA THR A 192 0.61 -14.98 -0.27
C THR A 192 1.28 -14.57 1.03
N VAL A 193 1.81 -15.54 1.77
CA VAL A 193 2.50 -15.29 3.04
C VAL A 193 3.88 -14.70 2.76
N ALA A 194 4.08 -13.43 3.11
CA ALA A 194 5.33 -12.71 2.85
C ALA A 194 6.42 -13.04 3.87
N LYS A 195 6.04 -13.13 5.15
CA LYS A 195 6.96 -13.42 6.24
C LYS A 195 6.24 -14.05 7.42
N ILE A 196 6.89 -15.00 8.08
CA ILE A 196 6.44 -15.60 9.33
C ILE A 196 7.49 -15.29 10.41
N VAL A 197 7.02 -14.87 11.58
CA VAL A 197 7.88 -14.58 12.72
C VAL A 197 7.51 -15.53 13.84
N GLY A 198 8.43 -16.43 14.13
CA GLY A 198 8.32 -17.44 15.16
C GLY A 198 8.28 -18.87 14.60
N GLU A 199 8.80 -19.81 15.37
CA GLU A 199 8.77 -21.25 15.04
C GLU A 199 7.82 -22.03 15.94
N VAL A 200 7.46 -23.24 15.52
CA VAL A 200 6.67 -24.15 16.35
C VAL A 200 7.41 -24.43 17.66
N GLY A 201 6.75 -24.19 18.79
CA GLY A 201 7.33 -24.29 20.12
C GLY A 201 7.80 -22.96 20.72
N GLU A 202 7.94 -21.90 19.92
CA GLU A 202 8.28 -20.57 20.41
C GLU A 202 7.06 -19.84 20.99
N TYR A 203 7.32 -18.78 21.77
CA TYR A 203 6.28 -17.97 22.37
C TYR A 203 6.00 -16.72 21.53
N SER A 204 4.79 -16.64 20.96
CA SER A 204 4.34 -15.48 20.21
C SER A 204 3.67 -14.48 21.14
N THR A 205 4.04 -13.20 21.06
CA THR A 205 3.41 -12.12 21.84
C THR A 205 2.79 -11.06 20.92
N PRO A 206 1.54 -10.65 21.16
CA PRO A 206 0.99 -9.45 20.53
C PRO A 206 1.83 -8.23 20.91
N SER A 207 1.89 -7.24 20.01
CA SER A 207 2.54 -5.95 20.29
C SER A 207 1.83 -5.22 21.44
N PRO A 208 2.49 -5.02 22.59
CA PRO A 208 1.93 -4.17 23.64
C PRO A 208 1.87 -2.70 23.16
N PRO A 209 0.94 -1.89 23.68
CA PRO A 209 0.94 -0.46 23.41
C PRO A 209 2.31 0.16 23.73
N GLY A 210 2.94 0.81 22.74
CA GLY A 210 4.22 1.51 22.91
C GLY A 210 5.48 0.69 22.64
N VAL A 211 5.38 -0.62 22.37
CA VAL A 211 6.54 -1.44 21.95
C VAL A 211 6.28 -2.04 20.56
N PRO A 212 7.04 -1.62 19.52
CA PRO A 212 6.91 -2.20 18.20
C PRO A 212 7.50 -3.62 18.21
N THR A 213 6.66 -4.63 18.36
CA THR A 213 7.06 -6.03 18.12
C THR A 213 6.74 -6.42 16.68
N PRO A 214 7.57 -7.28 16.05
CA PRO A 214 7.26 -7.78 14.72
C PRO A 214 5.95 -8.60 14.74
N PRO A 215 5.13 -8.49 13.68
CA PRO A 215 3.89 -9.26 13.58
C PRO A 215 4.20 -10.76 13.41
N ALA A 216 3.28 -11.63 13.83
CA ALA A 216 3.46 -13.07 13.69
C ALA A 216 3.47 -13.51 12.21
N ILE A 217 2.57 -12.96 11.39
CA ILE A 217 2.48 -13.28 9.96
C ILE A 217 2.23 -12.00 9.15
N ASP A 218 2.99 -11.78 8.10
CA ASP A 218 2.76 -10.73 7.10
C ASP A 218 2.11 -11.34 5.86
N LEU A 219 0.86 -10.95 5.57
CA LEU A 219 0.07 -11.45 4.45
C LEU A 219 -0.11 -10.35 3.40
N ILE A 220 0.21 -10.65 2.15
CA ILE A 220 0.09 -9.73 1.01
C ILE A 220 -0.90 -10.26 -0.02
N ASP A 221 -1.68 -9.38 -0.62
CA ASP A 221 -2.48 -9.67 -1.82
C ASP A 221 -1.63 -9.44 -3.06
N ASP A 222 -1.29 -10.52 -3.76
CA ASP A 222 -0.46 -10.50 -4.97
C ASP A 222 -1.26 -10.33 -6.27
N SER A 223 -2.59 -10.21 -6.19
CA SER A 223 -3.47 -10.06 -7.36
C SER A 223 -3.62 -8.61 -7.81
N CYS A 224 -3.43 -7.66 -6.90
CA CYS A 224 -3.63 -6.24 -7.12
C CYS A 224 -2.40 -5.49 -6.61
N LEU A 225 -1.60 -5.00 -7.54
CA LEU A 225 -0.37 -4.25 -7.29
C LEU A 225 -0.49 -2.86 -7.88
N TYR A 226 0.08 -1.87 -7.20
CA TYR A 226 0.17 -0.50 -7.66
C TYR A 226 1.53 0.08 -7.27
N VAL A 227 1.96 1.11 -7.97
CA VAL A 227 3.20 1.82 -7.65
C VAL A 227 2.87 3.03 -6.81
N LYS A 228 3.50 3.12 -5.64
CA LYS A 228 3.46 4.29 -4.78
C LYS A 228 4.72 5.10 -4.99
N ALA A 229 4.61 6.29 -5.57
CA ALA A 229 5.76 7.14 -5.89
C ALA A 229 5.66 8.50 -5.18
N PRO A 230 6.72 8.95 -4.49
CA PRO A 230 6.75 10.28 -3.87
C PRO A 230 7.08 11.36 -4.91
N MET A 231 6.18 12.34 -5.05
CA MET A 231 6.35 13.51 -5.93
C MET A 231 6.68 14.76 -5.09
N ASP A 232 7.33 15.75 -5.70
CA ASP A 232 7.62 17.02 -5.03
C ASP A 232 6.32 17.78 -4.69
N GLU A 233 6.26 18.42 -3.52
CA GLU A 233 5.14 19.27 -3.10
C GLU A 233 4.86 20.40 -4.10
N VAL A 234 5.89 20.94 -4.77
CA VAL A 234 5.77 22.01 -5.76
C VAL A 234 5.05 21.53 -7.03
N ASP A 235 5.19 20.26 -7.36
CA ASP A 235 4.65 19.65 -8.57
C ASP A 235 3.31 18.94 -8.37
N ALA A 236 2.98 18.58 -7.13
CA ALA A 236 1.72 17.94 -6.77
C ALA A 236 0.45 18.63 -7.33
N PRO A 237 0.32 19.98 -7.37
CA PRO A 237 -0.86 20.64 -7.93
C PRO A 237 -1.06 20.43 -9.44
N LYS A 238 -0.01 20.04 -10.18
CA LYS A 238 -0.07 19.78 -11.63
C LYS A 238 -0.52 18.34 -11.93
N ILE A 239 -0.51 17.47 -10.92
CA ILE A 239 -0.80 16.05 -11.06
C ILE A 239 -2.26 15.79 -10.68
N ALA A 240 -2.99 15.12 -11.56
CA ALA A 240 -4.39 14.76 -11.37
C ALA A 240 -4.62 13.27 -11.61
N ALA A 241 -5.63 12.72 -10.93
CA ALA A 241 -6.07 11.35 -11.19
C ALA A 241 -6.55 11.20 -12.64
N GLY A 242 -6.21 10.08 -13.27
CA GLY A 242 -6.50 9.78 -14.67
C GLY A 242 -5.42 10.22 -15.67
N GLN A 243 -4.38 10.94 -15.25
CA GLN A 243 -3.27 11.27 -16.14
C GLN A 243 -2.47 10.02 -16.54
N PRO A 244 -1.97 9.97 -17.79
CA PRO A 244 -1.09 8.90 -18.24
C PRO A 244 0.28 9.01 -17.56
N VAL A 245 0.82 7.85 -17.18
CA VAL A 245 2.15 7.74 -16.60
C VAL A 245 2.98 6.70 -17.34
N ARG A 246 4.30 6.88 -17.28
CA ARG A 246 5.29 5.91 -17.73
C ARG A 246 5.98 5.35 -16.49
N ILE A 247 5.82 4.04 -16.28
CA ILE A 247 6.38 3.34 -15.13
C ILE A 247 7.60 2.53 -15.58
N SER A 248 8.76 2.76 -14.99
CA SER A 248 9.95 1.93 -15.17
C SER A 248 10.31 1.24 -13.86
N LEU A 249 10.82 0.02 -13.95
CA LEU A 249 11.18 -0.79 -12.78
C LEU A 249 12.68 -1.06 -12.80
N ASP A 250 13.34 -0.89 -11.67
CA ASP A 250 14.78 -1.20 -11.54
C ASP A 250 15.06 -2.68 -11.84
N ALA A 251 14.11 -3.55 -11.47
CA ALA A 251 14.18 -4.98 -11.73
C ALA A 251 14.08 -5.36 -13.23
N LEU A 252 13.50 -4.47 -14.06
CA LEU A 252 13.28 -4.68 -15.49
C LEU A 252 13.87 -3.51 -16.28
N PRO A 253 15.20 -3.41 -16.37
CA PRO A 253 15.86 -2.29 -17.04
C PRO A 253 15.48 -2.24 -18.52
N LYS A 254 15.35 -1.02 -19.07
CA LYS A 254 15.00 -0.71 -20.47
C LYS A 254 13.56 -1.05 -20.88
N GLN A 255 12.71 -1.46 -19.95
CA GLN A 255 11.28 -1.61 -20.19
C GLN A 255 10.51 -0.50 -19.47
N SER A 256 9.61 0.13 -20.20
CA SER A 256 8.67 1.11 -19.66
C SER A 256 7.25 0.62 -19.88
N PHE A 257 6.44 0.64 -18.83
CA PHE A 257 5.06 0.19 -18.86
C PHE A 257 4.13 1.41 -18.83
N PRO A 258 3.14 1.46 -19.73
CA PRO A 258 2.10 2.47 -19.64
C PRO A 258 1.22 2.21 -18.41
N GLY A 259 0.83 3.29 -17.77
CA GLY A 259 -0.07 3.24 -16.63
C GLY A 259 -0.85 4.54 -16.49
N THR A 260 -1.64 4.60 -15.41
CA THR A 260 -2.49 5.74 -15.09
C THR A 260 -2.37 6.12 -13.62
N VAL A 261 -2.44 7.42 -13.33
CA VAL A 261 -2.54 7.91 -11.94
C VAL A 261 -3.91 7.52 -11.39
N LYS A 262 -3.95 6.58 -10.46
CA LYS A 262 -5.17 6.18 -9.76
C LYS A 262 -5.60 7.24 -8.75
N ARG A 263 -4.64 7.75 -7.97
CA ARG A 263 -4.92 8.65 -6.85
C ARG A 263 -3.70 9.49 -6.49
N VAL A 264 -3.94 10.74 -6.10
CA VAL A 264 -2.94 11.62 -5.46
C VAL A 264 -3.27 11.71 -3.98
N ALA A 265 -2.28 11.60 -3.10
CA ALA A 265 -2.51 11.71 -1.66
C ALA A 265 -3.01 13.13 -1.29
N PRO A 266 -4.08 13.26 -0.48
CA PRO A 266 -4.60 14.56 -0.08
C PRO A 266 -3.80 15.22 1.06
N TYR A 267 -2.60 14.70 1.35
CA TYR A 267 -1.74 15.17 2.42
C TYR A 267 -0.28 15.08 2.00
N VAL A 268 0.55 15.94 2.59
CA VAL A 268 2.00 15.94 2.40
C VAL A 268 2.63 14.99 3.42
N SER A 269 3.43 14.05 2.94
CA SER A 269 4.25 13.19 3.79
C SER A 269 5.48 13.96 4.24
N ALA A 270 5.57 14.22 5.55
CA ALA A 270 6.73 14.83 6.20
C ALA A 270 7.61 13.78 6.91
N VAL A 271 7.49 12.50 6.51
CA VAL A 271 8.19 11.37 7.15
C VAL A 271 9.71 11.58 7.15
N GLU A 272 10.25 12.32 6.18
CA GLU A 272 11.66 12.64 6.08
C GLU A 272 11.89 14.15 6.16
N LYS A 273 12.65 14.59 7.17
CA LYS A 273 12.84 16.00 7.57
C LYS A 273 13.44 16.93 6.50
N GLN A 274 13.80 16.43 5.32
CA GLN A 274 14.57 17.16 4.31
C GLN A 274 13.85 17.31 2.96
N ALA A 275 12.77 16.58 2.69
CA ALA A 275 12.00 16.73 1.45
C ALA A 275 10.52 16.40 1.69
N ARG A 276 9.67 17.43 1.67
CA ARG A 276 8.22 17.27 1.70
C ARG A 276 7.75 16.71 0.37
N THR A 277 7.00 15.62 0.41
CA THR A 277 6.56 14.93 -0.81
C THR A 277 5.08 14.56 -0.71
N VAL A 278 4.42 14.46 -1.86
CA VAL A 278 3.05 13.96 -2.00
C VAL A 278 3.10 12.61 -2.70
N ASP A 279 2.57 11.59 -2.05
CA ASP A 279 2.53 10.24 -2.62
C ASP A 279 1.46 10.17 -3.73
N ILE A 280 1.84 9.66 -4.90
CA ILE A 280 0.92 9.27 -5.97
C ILE A 280 0.82 7.76 -6.05
N GLU A 281 -0.36 7.27 -6.37
CA GLU A 281 -0.63 5.86 -6.66
C GLU A 281 -0.85 5.70 -8.16
N ALA A 282 0.02 4.96 -8.82
CA ALA A 282 -0.07 4.63 -10.24
C ALA A 282 -0.41 3.15 -10.43
N THR A 283 -1.29 2.86 -11.39
CA THR A 283 -1.65 1.50 -11.79
C THR A 283 -1.18 1.23 -13.21
N PHE A 284 -0.76 -0.01 -13.47
CA PHE A 284 -0.44 -0.46 -14.83
C PHE A 284 -1.73 -0.63 -15.64
N ASP A 285 -1.71 -0.19 -16.90
CA ASP A 285 -2.88 -0.36 -17.79
C ASP A 285 -3.09 -1.83 -18.15
N ASP A 286 -2.00 -2.58 -18.32
CA ASP A 286 -1.97 -4.03 -18.39
C ASP A 286 -1.20 -4.60 -17.18
N PRO A 287 -1.90 -5.12 -16.16
CA PRO A 287 -1.26 -5.72 -14.98
C PRO A 287 -0.41 -6.96 -15.26
N GLN A 288 -0.59 -7.62 -16.42
CA GLN A 288 0.15 -8.84 -16.78
C GLN A 288 1.41 -8.55 -17.60
N ALA A 289 1.48 -7.39 -18.25
CA ALA A 289 2.63 -6.98 -19.08
C ALA A 289 3.99 -7.04 -18.36
N PRO A 290 4.13 -6.57 -17.10
CA PRO A 290 5.41 -6.68 -16.37
C PRO A 290 5.68 -8.09 -15.81
N GLY A 291 4.76 -9.03 -15.97
CA GLY A 291 4.85 -10.38 -15.42
C GLY A 291 4.68 -10.42 -13.89
N LYS A 292 5.33 -11.38 -13.24
CA LYS A 292 5.22 -11.56 -11.79
C LYS A 292 6.06 -10.51 -11.06
N LEU A 293 5.41 -9.41 -10.65
CA LEU A 293 6.01 -8.38 -9.80
C LEU A 293 6.06 -8.82 -8.33
N LEU A 294 7.15 -8.46 -7.65
CA LEU A 294 7.25 -8.62 -6.20
C LEU A 294 6.91 -7.30 -5.50
N VAL A 295 6.15 -7.39 -4.41
CA VAL A 295 5.91 -6.26 -3.52
C VAL A 295 7.24 -5.79 -2.94
N GLY A 296 7.51 -4.49 -3.01
CA GLY A 296 8.76 -3.89 -2.57
C GLY A 296 9.76 -3.59 -3.70
N TYR A 297 9.44 -3.87 -4.96
CA TYR A 297 10.27 -3.40 -6.08
C TYR A 297 10.32 -1.89 -6.16
N SER A 298 11.50 -1.37 -6.46
CA SER A 298 11.71 0.04 -6.80
C SER A 298 11.13 0.34 -8.18
N ALA A 299 10.41 1.44 -8.28
CA ALA A 299 9.77 1.88 -9.52
C ALA A 299 9.90 3.40 -9.67
N ASP A 300 10.27 3.84 -10.86
CA ASP A 300 10.20 5.24 -11.25
C ASP A 300 8.91 5.50 -12.03
N VAL A 301 8.31 6.64 -11.75
CA VAL A 301 7.03 7.05 -12.34
C VAL A 301 7.20 8.44 -12.92
N GLU A 302 7.05 8.52 -14.24
CA GLU A 302 6.99 9.78 -14.96
C GLU A 302 5.54 10.10 -15.32
N VAL A 303 5.00 11.17 -14.76
CA VAL A 303 3.66 11.67 -15.08
C VAL A 303 3.75 12.55 -16.32
N ILE A 304 2.96 12.23 -17.35
CA ILE A 304 2.91 12.99 -18.59
C ILE A 304 1.83 14.07 -18.45
N LEU A 305 2.23 15.35 -18.46
CA LEU A 305 1.34 16.49 -18.24
C LEU A 305 0.68 17.00 -19.53
N ASP A 306 1.49 17.18 -20.58
CA ASP A 306 1.05 17.64 -21.89
C ASP A 306 1.94 16.99 -22.96
N VAL A 307 1.33 16.76 -24.12
CA VAL A 307 1.94 16.06 -25.25
C VAL A 307 1.73 16.91 -26.50
N ARG A 308 2.83 17.26 -27.17
CA ARG A 308 2.80 18.00 -28.43
C ARG A 308 3.48 17.20 -29.53
N ASP A 309 2.66 16.74 -30.47
CA ASP A 309 3.12 16.01 -31.65
C ASP A 309 3.46 16.96 -32.81
N ASN A 310 4.47 16.57 -33.60
CA ASN A 310 4.87 17.24 -34.85
C ASN A 310 5.24 18.72 -34.70
N VAL A 311 5.85 19.08 -33.56
CA VAL A 311 6.34 20.43 -33.28
C VAL A 311 7.82 20.57 -33.63
N VAL A 312 8.23 21.79 -34.00
CA VAL A 312 9.65 22.09 -34.22
C VAL A 312 10.35 22.00 -32.87
N ARG A 313 11.27 21.05 -32.74
CA ARG A 313 11.97 20.80 -31.49
C ARG A 313 13.46 20.99 -31.64
N VAL A 314 14.07 21.56 -30.62
CA VAL A 314 15.53 21.71 -30.50
C VAL A 314 16.02 20.99 -29.26
N PRO A 315 17.23 20.41 -29.26
CA PRO A 315 17.79 19.83 -28.05
C PRO A 315 17.84 20.89 -26.94
N THR A 316 17.39 20.53 -25.74
CA THR A 316 17.39 21.47 -24.60
C THR A 316 18.81 21.95 -24.27
N SER A 317 19.82 21.12 -24.55
CA SER A 317 21.25 21.48 -24.43
C SER A 317 21.73 22.57 -25.39
N ALA A 318 20.99 22.84 -26.48
CA ALA A 318 21.30 23.89 -27.44
C ALA A 318 20.66 25.25 -27.07
N LEU A 319 19.78 25.27 -26.06
CA LEU A 319 19.10 26.48 -25.60
C LEU A 319 19.98 27.23 -24.59
N LEU A 320 20.37 28.46 -24.94
CA LEU A 320 21.13 29.36 -24.07
C LEU A 320 20.19 30.20 -23.20
N GLU A 321 20.73 30.70 -22.07
CA GLU A 321 20.01 31.60 -21.17
C GLU A 321 19.40 32.80 -21.90
N GLY A 322 18.13 33.09 -21.60
CA GLY A 322 17.35 34.16 -22.24
C GLY A 322 16.62 33.73 -23.52
N GLY A 323 16.52 32.43 -23.81
CA GLY A 323 15.78 31.91 -24.97
C GLY A 323 16.52 32.16 -26.29
N ARG A 324 17.82 31.87 -26.32
CA ARG A 324 18.70 32.14 -27.46
C ARG A 324 19.26 30.81 -27.96
N VAL A 325 19.37 30.64 -29.28
CA VAL A 325 19.93 29.45 -29.92
C VAL A 325 20.92 29.88 -31.00
N LEU A 326 22.00 29.12 -31.16
CA LEU A 326 22.96 29.33 -32.24
C LEU A 326 22.59 28.40 -33.40
N VAL A 327 22.19 28.98 -34.53
CA VAL A 327 21.85 28.23 -35.74
C VAL A 327 23.02 28.31 -36.71
N ALA A 328 23.47 27.16 -37.21
CA ALA A 328 24.48 27.11 -38.25
C ALA A 328 23.85 27.45 -39.61
N ASP A 329 24.37 28.49 -40.26
CA ASP A 329 24.02 28.84 -41.63
C ASP A 329 24.78 27.98 -42.65
N ALA A 330 24.35 27.98 -43.91
CA ALA A 330 24.96 27.18 -44.98
C ALA A 330 26.47 27.47 -45.19
N ASP A 331 26.91 28.67 -44.82
CA ASP A 331 28.30 29.13 -44.90
C ASP A 331 29.17 28.69 -43.70
N GLY A 332 28.63 27.89 -42.78
CA GLY A 332 29.32 27.40 -41.59
C GLY A 332 29.49 28.45 -40.48
N THR A 333 28.76 29.56 -40.56
CA THR A 333 28.72 30.60 -39.52
C THR A 333 27.59 30.34 -38.53
N LEU A 334 27.85 30.57 -37.25
CA LEU A 334 26.83 30.45 -36.20
C LEU A 334 26.13 31.79 -36.02
N VAL A 335 24.83 31.84 -36.29
CA VAL A 335 24.00 33.02 -36.09
C VAL A 335 23.14 32.82 -34.85
N GLU A 336 23.24 33.77 -33.92
CA GLU A 336 22.39 33.80 -32.73
C GLU A 336 20.98 34.23 -33.10
N ARG A 337 19.99 33.39 -32.76
CA ARG A 337 18.58 33.69 -32.92
C ARG A 337 17.88 33.65 -31.56
N LYS A 338 16.98 34.61 -31.34
CA LYS A 338 16.10 34.60 -30.18
C LYS A 338 14.85 33.79 -30.51
N VAL A 339 14.58 32.77 -29.71
CA VAL A 339 13.44 31.87 -29.90
C VAL A 339 12.46 32.00 -28.75
N ARG A 340 11.17 31.89 -29.08
CA ARG A 340 10.12 31.72 -28.06
C ARG A 340 9.85 30.22 -27.90
N THR A 341 10.23 29.68 -26.75
CA THR A 341 10.04 28.26 -26.45
C THR A 341 8.66 27.98 -25.85
N GLY A 342 8.11 26.82 -26.17
CA GLY A 342 6.88 26.28 -25.62
C GLY A 342 7.16 25.21 -24.56
N LEU A 343 6.58 24.03 -24.75
CA LEU A 343 6.82 22.86 -23.92
C LEU A 343 8.31 22.46 -23.93
N ALA A 344 8.86 22.05 -22.79
CA ALA A 344 10.24 21.58 -22.75
C ALA A 344 10.40 20.41 -21.77
N ASN A 345 11.34 19.53 -22.09
CA ASN A 345 11.82 18.46 -21.21
C ASN A 345 13.36 18.41 -21.22
N TRP A 346 13.91 17.38 -20.58
CA TRP A 346 15.36 17.19 -20.45
C TRP A 346 16.07 16.97 -21.80
N GLU A 347 15.36 16.48 -22.81
CA GLU A 347 15.94 16.13 -24.12
C GLU A 347 15.68 17.21 -25.17
N PHE A 348 14.44 17.70 -25.27
CA PHE A 348 13.96 18.63 -26.29
C PHE A 348 13.09 19.75 -25.73
N ALA A 349 13.20 20.91 -26.37
CA ALA A 349 12.31 22.06 -26.19
C ALA A 349 11.58 22.38 -27.50
N GLU A 350 10.28 22.61 -27.40
CA GLU A 350 9.44 23.12 -28.48
C GLU A 350 9.80 24.58 -28.78
N VAL A 351 9.90 24.92 -30.06
CA VAL A 351 10.09 26.28 -30.54
C VAL A 351 8.85 26.75 -31.29
N LEU A 352 8.19 27.77 -30.75
CA LEU A 352 6.98 28.35 -31.32
C LEU A 352 7.31 29.38 -32.42
N GLU A 353 8.33 30.20 -32.20
CA GLU A 353 8.73 31.30 -33.08
C GLU A 353 10.25 31.52 -33.02
N GLY A 354 10.87 31.96 -34.12
CA GLY A 354 12.27 32.45 -34.15
C GLY A 354 13.28 31.56 -34.87
N LEU A 355 12.86 30.42 -35.44
CA LEU A 355 13.69 29.54 -36.27
C LEU A 355 13.34 29.65 -37.76
#